data_AF-A0A0B1T6E2-F1
#
_entry.id   AF-A0A0B1T6E2-F1
#
_cell.length_a   1.000
_cell.length_b   1.000
_cell.length_c   1.000
_cell.angle_alpha   90.00
_cell.angle_beta   90.00
_cell.angle_gamma   90.00
#
_symmetry.space_group_name_H-M   'P 1'
#
loop_
_entity.id
_entity.type
_entity.pdbx_description
1 polymer ?
#
loop_
_entity_poly.entity_id
_entity_poly.type
_entity_poly.pdbx_seq_one_letter_code
_entity_poly.pdbx_strand_id
1 'polypeptide(L)'
;MSDASDTCFQMASDLTTGLGCAVVHCGNRINVVCHYDTTLANAVKLYTCGPTCNRCENGTTSCVNGLCPAASETCSVATTTAVPEATTTTTEPNTLCPNNRGMTDPLRFAILAKHNSLRTALALGTVGNGQTGVMCRKASKMPTLTYSCNLECTALARASRCSQMDSTPPQCISENSYNFTKNSNRTLRQAANAATQVWWSELAALESGIDQIQNLFYNHLGISSFAKIASDLTTKIGCAVGHCNHLINGVCHYQTSVPKNQINSNLIVYVLPSVA
;
A
#
# COMPACT_ATOMS: atom_id res chain seq x y z
N MET A 1 29.87 18.19 -10.04
CA MET A 1 29.50 17.78 -11.41
C MET A 1 29.95 16.33 -11.51
N SER A 2 29.05 15.42 -11.17
CA SER A 2 29.28 13.97 -11.26
C SER A 2 28.42 13.48 -12.41
N ASP A 3 29.08 12.91 -13.42
CA ASP A 3 28.45 12.44 -14.65
C ASP A 3 27.38 11.39 -14.35
N ALA A 4 26.23 11.57 -14.99
CA ALA A 4 25.06 10.69 -14.88
C ALA A 4 25.29 9.28 -15.47
N SER A 5 26.50 8.98 -15.98
CA SER A 5 26.86 7.65 -16.50
C SER A 5 27.12 6.62 -15.40
N ASP A 6 27.61 7.03 -14.24
CA ASP A 6 28.04 6.09 -13.18
C ASP A 6 26.89 5.64 -12.24
N THR A 7 25.75 6.33 -12.29
CA THR A 7 24.61 6.07 -11.41
C THR A 7 23.68 4.96 -11.91
N CYS A 8 23.62 4.72 -13.24
CA CYS A 8 22.73 3.72 -13.81
C CYS A 8 23.18 2.28 -13.48
N PHE A 9 24.49 2.04 -13.41
CA PHE A 9 25.04 0.71 -13.17
C PHE A 9 24.81 0.22 -11.74
N GLN A 10 24.88 1.11 -10.75
CA GLN A 10 24.62 0.73 -9.35
C GLN A 10 23.15 0.33 -9.12
N MET A 11 22.22 0.96 -9.85
CA MET A 11 20.79 0.60 -9.79
C MET A 11 20.48 -0.75 -10.46
N ALA A 12 21.16 -1.08 -11.55
CA ALA A 12 20.85 -2.24 -12.38
C ALA A 12 21.68 -3.49 -12.03
N SER A 13 22.63 -3.38 -11.11
CA SER A 13 23.53 -4.50 -10.78
C SER A 13 22.87 -5.55 -9.90
N ASP A 14 23.12 -6.84 -10.19
CA ASP A 14 22.72 -7.96 -9.33
C ASP A 14 23.55 -8.08 -8.05
N LEU A 15 24.57 -7.22 -7.89
CA LEU A 15 25.42 -7.11 -6.70
C LEU A 15 24.98 -6.03 -5.72
N THR A 16 23.94 -5.26 -6.06
CA THR A 16 23.40 -4.20 -5.20
C THR A 16 22.32 -4.75 -4.27
N THR A 17 22.53 -4.63 -2.96
CA THR A 17 21.66 -5.20 -1.92
C THR A 17 20.92 -4.14 -1.11
N GLY A 18 21.34 -2.88 -1.18
CA GLY A 18 20.74 -1.78 -0.43
C GLY A 18 20.71 -0.46 -1.18
N LEU A 19 19.77 0.40 -0.78
CA LEU A 19 19.57 1.75 -1.34
C LEU A 19 19.18 2.71 -0.22
N GLY A 20 19.88 3.83 -0.12
CA GLY A 20 19.53 4.95 0.74
C GLY A 20 19.57 6.25 -0.04
N CYS A 21 18.46 6.99 -0.11
CA CYS A 21 18.38 8.27 -0.81
C CYS A 21 18.04 9.41 0.13
N ALA A 22 18.62 10.58 -0.12
CA ALA A 22 18.30 11.84 0.53
C ALA A 22 17.89 12.86 -0.52
N VAL A 23 16.87 13.65 -0.20
CA VAL A 23 16.40 14.76 -1.02
C VAL A 23 16.43 16.03 -0.19
N VAL A 24 17.15 17.04 -0.67
CA VAL A 24 17.34 18.30 0.05
C VAL A 24 16.99 19.46 -0.86
N HIS A 25 16.21 20.40 -0.36
CA HIS A 25 15.97 21.68 -1.01
C HIS A 25 17.13 22.63 -0.70
N CYS A 26 17.86 23.05 -1.74
CA CYS A 26 18.94 24.02 -1.67
C CYS A 26 18.50 25.31 -2.37
N GLY A 27 17.77 26.16 -1.65
CA GLY A 27 17.14 27.36 -2.22
C GLY A 27 16.13 27.01 -3.32
N ASN A 28 16.39 27.45 -4.55
CA ASN A 28 15.52 27.19 -5.71
C ASN A 28 15.83 25.89 -6.46
N ARG A 29 16.68 25.00 -5.91
CA ARG A 29 17.03 23.71 -6.52
C ARG A 29 16.74 22.57 -5.57
N ILE A 30 16.35 21.43 -6.12
CA ILE A 30 16.23 20.17 -5.39
C ILE A 30 17.49 19.36 -5.70
N ASN A 31 18.17 18.91 -4.65
CA ASN A 31 19.28 17.98 -4.75
C ASN A 31 18.81 16.60 -4.30
N VAL A 32 19.01 15.59 -5.13
CA VAL A 32 18.70 14.19 -4.82
C VAL A 32 20.01 13.42 -4.87
N VAL A 33 20.34 12.75 -3.77
CA VAL A 33 21.52 11.89 -3.67
C VAL A 33 21.06 10.52 -3.24
N CYS A 34 21.46 9.49 -3.97
CA CYS A 34 21.25 8.09 -3.59
C CYS A 34 22.61 7.41 -3.41
N HIS A 35 22.73 6.65 -2.34
CA HIS A 35 23.82 5.73 -2.08
C HIS A 35 23.30 4.30 -2.22
N TYR A 36 24.14 3.45 -2.79
CA TYR A 36 23.85 2.04 -3.03
C TYR A 36 24.83 1.21 -2.20
N ASP A 37 24.31 0.23 -1.48
CA ASP A 37 25.13 -0.80 -0.86
C ASP A 37 25.36 -1.89 -1.92
N THR A 38 26.57 -1.93 -2.47
CA THR A 38 26.91 -2.75 -3.63
C THR A 38 28.38 -3.14 -3.63
N THR A 39 28.66 -4.34 -4.14
CA THR A 39 30.04 -4.82 -4.37
C THR A 39 30.50 -4.64 -5.82
N LEU A 40 29.71 -3.96 -6.65
CA LEU A 40 30.04 -3.67 -8.05
C LEU A 40 31.31 -2.81 -8.15
N ALA A 41 32.31 -3.28 -8.90
CA ALA A 41 33.56 -2.57 -9.17
C ALA A 41 33.86 -2.49 -10.68
N ASN A 42 34.87 -1.69 -11.06
CA ASN A 42 35.32 -1.59 -12.45
C ASN A 42 35.69 -2.97 -13.02
N ALA A 43 35.26 -3.23 -14.26
CA ALA A 43 35.42 -4.51 -14.95
C ALA A 43 34.75 -5.74 -14.26
N VAL A 44 33.84 -5.51 -13.31
CA VAL A 44 32.93 -6.55 -12.78
C VAL A 44 31.66 -6.60 -13.64
N LYS A 45 31.16 -7.81 -13.88
CA LYS A 45 29.94 -8.01 -14.66
C LYS A 45 28.75 -7.35 -13.94
N LEU A 46 27.99 -6.52 -14.65
CA LEU A 46 26.84 -5.81 -14.09
C LEU A 46 25.78 -6.77 -13.52
N TYR A 47 25.46 -7.81 -14.28
CA TYR A 47 24.63 -8.93 -13.83
C TYR A 47 24.93 -10.19 -14.62
N THR A 48 24.62 -11.36 -14.08
CA THR A 48 24.79 -12.61 -14.84
C THR A 48 23.57 -12.97 -15.69
N CYS A 49 23.73 -12.92 -17.01
CA CYS A 49 22.72 -13.42 -17.95
C CYS A 49 22.37 -14.90 -17.70
N GLY A 50 21.07 -15.20 -17.70
CA GLY A 50 20.54 -16.54 -17.55
C GLY A 50 19.03 -16.51 -17.32
N PRO A 51 18.37 -17.68 -17.18
CA PRO A 51 16.98 -17.75 -16.77
C PRO A 51 16.75 -17.05 -15.43
N THR A 52 15.65 -16.31 -15.33
CA THR A 52 15.28 -15.50 -14.15
C THR A 52 15.40 -16.30 -12.86
N CYS A 53 16.08 -15.73 -11.86
CA CYS A 53 16.20 -16.28 -10.50
C CYS A 53 16.82 -17.68 -10.37
N ASN A 54 17.43 -18.21 -11.43
CA ASN A 54 18.09 -19.53 -11.41
C ASN A 54 19.40 -19.55 -10.60
N ARG A 55 19.79 -18.40 -10.02
CA ARG A 55 21.01 -18.23 -9.22
C ARG A 55 20.75 -17.59 -7.84
N CYS A 56 19.50 -17.48 -7.41
CA CYS A 56 19.21 -17.05 -6.05
C CYS A 56 19.66 -18.14 -5.06
N GLU A 57 20.08 -17.75 -3.85
CA GLU A 57 20.60 -18.66 -2.83
C GLU A 57 19.61 -19.78 -2.47
N ASN A 58 18.31 -19.46 -2.46
CA ASN A 58 17.22 -20.41 -2.23
C ASN A 58 16.51 -20.84 -3.53
N GLY A 59 17.19 -20.72 -4.68
CA GLY A 59 16.67 -21.07 -5.99
C GLY A 59 15.48 -20.22 -6.45
N THR A 60 14.84 -20.64 -7.54
CA THR A 60 13.74 -19.91 -8.20
C THR A 60 12.49 -19.77 -7.33
N THR A 61 12.31 -20.61 -6.31
CA THR A 61 11.19 -20.57 -5.37
C THR A 61 11.24 -19.36 -4.44
N SER A 62 12.43 -18.81 -4.19
CA SER A 62 12.64 -17.61 -3.36
C SER A 62 12.51 -16.30 -4.14
N CYS A 63 12.37 -16.40 -5.46
CA CYS A 63 12.30 -15.28 -6.38
C CYS A 63 11.03 -14.44 -6.18
N VAL A 64 11.20 -13.13 -6.04
CA VAL A 64 10.07 -12.20 -5.95
C VAL A 64 10.16 -11.23 -7.13
N ASN A 65 9.16 -11.25 -8.02
CA ASN A 65 9.11 -10.40 -9.22
C ASN A 65 10.37 -10.46 -10.11
N GLY A 66 11.01 -11.62 -10.20
CA GLY A 66 12.23 -11.78 -10.97
C GLY A 66 13.51 -11.32 -10.27
N LEU A 67 13.43 -10.96 -8.99
CA LEU A 67 14.56 -10.56 -8.15
C LEU A 67 14.81 -11.61 -7.07
N CYS A 68 16.09 -11.82 -6.75
CA CYS A 68 16.47 -12.61 -5.59
C CYS A 68 16.14 -11.83 -4.31
N PRO A 69 15.73 -12.53 -3.24
CA PRO A 69 15.52 -11.88 -1.96
C PRO A 69 16.86 -11.37 -1.44
N ALA A 70 16.87 -10.19 -0.83
CA ALA A 70 17.99 -9.77 -0.01
C ALA A 70 18.20 -10.82 1.09
N ALA A 71 19.46 -11.13 1.41
CA ALA A 71 19.80 -12.06 2.49
C ALA A 71 18.93 -11.72 3.72
N SER A 72 18.16 -12.70 4.19
CA SER A 72 16.98 -12.44 5.02
C SER A 72 17.36 -11.79 6.35
N GLU A 73 17.00 -10.53 6.53
CA GLU A 73 16.39 -10.15 7.80
C GLU A 73 14.94 -10.64 7.75
N THR A 74 14.70 -11.80 8.37
CA THR A 74 13.35 -12.27 8.67
C THR A 74 12.55 -11.13 9.31
N CYS A 75 11.39 -10.76 8.78
CA CYS A 75 10.47 -9.88 9.50
C CYS A 75 9.81 -10.64 10.67
N SER A 76 10.57 -10.90 11.73
CA SER A 76 10.04 -11.31 13.02
C SER A 76 9.71 -10.06 13.82
N VAL A 77 8.41 -9.75 13.95
CA VAL A 77 7.96 -8.85 15.02
C VAL A 77 8.18 -9.60 16.34
N ALA A 78 9.00 -9.02 17.22
CA ALA A 78 9.17 -9.53 18.58
C ALA A 78 7.80 -9.68 19.24
N THR A 79 7.47 -10.93 19.60
CA THR A 79 6.26 -11.25 20.35
C THR A 79 6.41 -10.69 21.75
N THR A 80 5.70 -9.61 22.06
CA THR A 80 5.48 -9.23 23.45
C THR A 80 4.40 -10.14 24.04
N THR A 81 4.73 -10.64 25.22
CA THR A 81 4.04 -11.63 26.06
C THR A 81 2.52 -11.56 26.03
N ALA A 82 1.89 -12.71 25.70
CA ALA A 82 0.45 -12.90 25.73
C ALA A 82 -0.09 -12.99 27.17
N VAL A 83 -1.20 -12.31 27.43
CA VAL A 83 -2.15 -12.64 28.49
C VAL A 83 -3.07 -13.75 27.94
N PRO A 84 -3.41 -14.81 28.71
CA PRO A 84 -4.16 -15.93 28.16
C PRO A 84 -5.64 -15.56 28.06
N GLU A 85 -6.18 -15.52 26.85
CA GLU A 85 -7.62 -15.57 26.62
C GLU A 85 -7.97 -16.89 25.93
N ALA A 86 -8.64 -17.76 26.69
CA ALA A 86 -9.16 -19.02 26.21
C ALA A 86 -10.37 -18.77 25.31
N THR A 87 -10.25 -19.07 24.02
CA THR A 87 -11.39 -19.43 23.16
C THR A 87 -10.89 -20.36 22.05
N THR A 88 -11.58 -21.49 21.91
CA THR A 88 -11.46 -22.59 20.95
C THR A 88 -10.86 -22.21 19.59
N THR A 89 -9.62 -22.65 19.36
CA THR A 89 -8.79 -22.30 18.20
C THR A 89 -8.84 -23.37 17.11
N THR A 90 -9.66 -23.16 16.08
CA THR A 90 -9.33 -23.66 14.74
C THR A 90 -8.33 -22.66 14.14
N THR A 91 -7.11 -23.11 13.84
CA THR A 91 -6.11 -22.27 13.19
C THR A 91 -6.58 -21.93 11.77
N GLU A 92 -6.98 -20.67 11.56
CA GLU A 92 -7.40 -20.17 10.24
C GLU A 92 -6.25 -20.28 9.22
N PRO A 93 -6.53 -20.61 7.95
CA PRO A 93 -5.50 -20.88 6.95
C PRO A 93 -4.70 -19.63 6.58
N ASN A 94 -3.41 -19.85 6.28
CA ASN A 94 -2.47 -18.83 5.80
C ASN A 94 -1.69 -19.35 4.59
N THR A 95 -2.40 -19.61 3.49
CA THR A 95 -1.85 -20.18 2.26
C THR A 95 -1.62 -19.13 1.17
N LEU A 96 -2.35 -18.00 1.19
CA LEU A 96 -2.23 -16.93 0.20
C LEU A 96 -0.91 -16.16 0.35
N CYS A 97 -0.51 -15.88 1.60
CA CYS A 97 0.76 -15.24 1.92
C CYS A 97 1.48 -16.01 3.06
N PRO A 98 2.05 -17.19 2.79
CA PRO A 98 2.58 -18.08 3.83
C PRO A 98 3.66 -17.46 4.72
N ASN A 99 4.44 -16.53 4.16
CA ASN A 99 5.53 -15.85 4.85
C ASN A 99 5.06 -14.68 5.73
N ASN A 100 3.83 -14.22 5.56
CA ASN A 100 3.28 -13.11 6.33
C ASN A 100 2.46 -13.66 7.49
N ARG A 101 2.99 -13.54 8.71
CA ARG A 101 2.30 -13.98 9.93
C ARG A 101 1.42 -12.86 10.49
N GLY A 102 0.36 -13.23 11.21
CA GLY A 102 -0.58 -12.28 11.82
C GLY A 102 -1.76 -11.88 10.92
N MET A 103 -1.79 -12.36 9.67
CA MET A 103 -2.92 -12.26 8.75
C MET A 103 -3.35 -13.66 8.29
N THR A 104 -4.64 -13.83 8.02
CA THR A 104 -5.24 -15.11 7.58
C THR A 104 -5.94 -14.93 6.25
N ASP A 105 -6.07 -16.01 5.46
CA ASP A 105 -6.71 -15.96 4.15
C ASP A 105 -8.15 -15.42 4.21
N PRO A 106 -9.01 -15.83 5.17
CA PRO A 106 -10.36 -15.26 5.29
C PRO A 106 -10.36 -13.76 5.58
N LEU A 107 -9.38 -13.25 6.34
CA LEU A 107 -9.25 -11.82 6.59
C LEU A 107 -8.81 -11.07 5.32
N ARG A 108 -7.84 -11.61 4.58
CA ARG A 108 -7.40 -11.05 3.29
C ARG A 108 -8.54 -10.98 2.28
N PHE A 109 -9.30 -12.07 2.15
CA PHE A 109 -10.46 -12.12 1.26
C PHE A 109 -11.57 -11.18 1.69
N ALA A 110 -11.86 -11.05 2.98
CA ALA A 110 -12.85 -10.11 3.48
C ALA A 110 -12.48 -8.65 3.14
N ILE A 111 -11.21 -8.27 3.34
CA ILE A 111 -10.70 -6.94 3.01
C ILE A 111 -10.80 -6.69 1.50
N LEU A 112 -10.30 -7.63 0.69
CA LEU A 112 -10.30 -7.50 -0.76
C LEU A 112 -11.74 -7.40 -1.32
N ALA A 113 -12.63 -8.25 -0.82
CA ALA A 113 -14.04 -8.27 -1.22
C ALA A 113 -14.75 -6.97 -0.84
N LYS A 114 -14.51 -6.43 0.36
CA LYS A 114 -15.10 -5.16 0.78
C LYS A 114 -14.65 -4.01 -0.13
N HIS A 115 -13.35 -3.88 -0.41
CA HIS A 115 -12.84 -2.85 -1.32
C HIS A 115 -13.43 -2.98 -2.73
N ASN A 116 -13.40 -4.18 -3.30
CA ASN A 116 -13.95 -4.43 -4.63
C ASN A 116 -15.47 -4.22 -4.69
N SER A 117 -16.23 -4.52 -3.63
CA SER A 117 -17.67 -4.23 -3.58
C SER A 117 -17.97 -2.72 -3.64
N LEU A 118 -17.18 -1.90 -2.95
CA LEU A 118 -17.31 -0.44 -2.95
C LEU A 118 -16.95 0.14 -4.32
N ARG A 119 -15.86 -0.35 -4.92
CA ARG A 119 -15.45 0.01 -6.28
C ARG A 119 -16.51 -0.38 -7.31
N THR A 120 -17.13 -1.56 -7.18
CA THR A 120 -18.24 -1.98 -8.03
C THR A 120 -19.45 -1.05 -7.88
N ALA A 121 -19.84 -0.70 -6.65
CA ALA A 121 -20.95 0.23 -6.43
C ALA A 121 -20.70 1.60 -7.07
N LEU A 122 -19.48 2.13 -6.93
CA LEU A 122 -19.07 3.38 -7.58
C LEU A 122 -19.10 3.23 -9.10
N ALA A 123 -18.55 2.13 -9.62
CA ALA A 123 -18.51 1.87 -11.06
C ALA A 123 -19.90 1.75 -11.69
N LEU A 124 -20.87 1.20 -10.96
CA LEU A 124 -22.26 1.11 -11.38
C LEU A 124 -23.06 2.41 -11.19
N GLY A 125 -22.47 3.43 -10.56
CA GLY A 125 -23.12 4.71 -10.30
C GLY A 125 -24.20 4.65 -9.23
N THR A 126 -24.02 3.78 -8.22
CA THR A 126 -24.98 3.60 -7.11
C THR A 126 -24.50 4.22 -5.81
N VAL A 127 -23.46 5.06 -5.86
CA VAL A 127 -22.86 5.73 -4.70
C VAL A 127 -23.29 7.18 -4.72
N GLY A 128 -23.81 7.70 -3.60
CA GLY A 128 -24.19 9.10 -3.48
C GLY A 128 -22.97 10.03 -3.58
N ASN A 129 -23.12 11.15 -4.30
CA ASN A 129 -22.09 12.16 -4.45
C ASN A 129 -22.14 13.16 -3.29
N GLY A 130 -21.65 12.77 -2.12
CA GLY A 130 -21.79 13.58 -0.91
C GLY A 130 -23.25 13.79 -0.50
N GLN A 131 -23.57 14.97 0.01
CA GLN A 131 -24.91 15.34 0.47
C GLN A 131 -25.79 15.97 -0.62
N THR A 132 -25.34 15.95 -1.87
CA THR A 132 -26.02 16.59 -3.01
C THR A 132 -27.36 15.97 -3.39
N GLY A 133 -27.66 14.77 -2.90
CA GLY A 133 -28.83 14.00 -3.30
C GLY A 133 -28.73 13.37 -4.68
N VAL A 134 -27.60 13.53 -5.40
CA VAL A 134 -27.34 12.89 -6.70
C VAL A 134 -26.32 11.76 -6.55
N MET A 135 -26.36 10.79 -7.46
CA MET A 135 -25.37 9.70 -7.51
C MET A 135 -24.12 10.12 -8.28
N CYS A 136 -22.98 9.54 -7.93
CA CYS A 136 -21.77 9.58 -8.75
C CYS A 136 -22.01 8.93 -10.11
N ARG A 137 -21.34 9.44 -11.13
CA ARG A 137 -21.34 8.88 -12.48
C ARG A 137 -20.66 7.51 -12.51
N LYS A 138 -21.06 6.70 -13.49
CA LYS A 138 -20.53 5.35 -13.73
C LYS A 138 -19.06 5.40 -14.15
N ALA A 139 -18.34 4.33 -13.84
CA ALA A 139 -16.96 4.16 -14.26
C ALA A 139 -16.83 3.39 -15.58
N SER A 140 -16.07 3.92 -16.53
CA SER A 140 -15.78 3.24 -17.80
C SER A 140 -14.71 2.14 -17.68
N LYS A 141 -13.75 2.30 -16.77
CA LYS A 141 -12.58 1.40 -16.65
C LYS A 141 -12.10 1.21 -15.19
N MET A 142 -13.01 0.91 -14.27
CA MET A 142 -12.62 0.59 -12.88
C MET A 142 -12.02 -0.83 -12.79
N PRO A 143 -10.71 -1.01 -12.49
CA PRO A 143 -10.15 -2.34 -12.35
C PRO A 143 -10.56 -2.97 -11.02
N THR A 144 -10.75 -4.29 -11.04
CA THR A 144 -10.81 -5.11 -9.82
C THR A 144 -9.43 -5.15 -9.17
N LEU A 145 -9.36 -4.87 -7.86
CA LEU A 145 -8.11 -4.97 -7.11
C LEU A 145 -7.72 -6.43 -6.94
N THR A 146 -6.40 -6.67 -6.95
CA THR A 146 -5.79 -7.96 -6.58
C THR A 146 -5.02 -7.83 -5.27
N TYR A 147 -4.89 -8.93 -4.53
CA TYR A 147 -4.15 -8.93 -3.27
C TYR A 147 -2.64 -9.03 -3.51
N SER A 148 -1.83 -8.31 -2.73
CA SER A 148 -0.37 -8.36 -2.80
C SER A 148 0.24 -8.63 -1.42
N CYS A 149 0.91 -9.77 -1.30
CA CYS A 149 1.65 -10.14 -0.09
C CYS A 149 2.79 -9.16 0.24
N ASN A 150 3.39 -8.51 -0.76
CA ASN A 150 4.45 -7.52 -0.54
C ASN A 150 3.89 -6.23 0.09
N LEU A 151 2.71 -5.77 -0.38
CA LEU A 151 2.02 -4.64 0.24
C LEU A 151 1.54 -5.01 1.65
N GLU A 152 1.06 -6.24 1.86
CA GLU A 152 0.71 -6.74 3.21
C GLU A 152 1.93 -6.77 4.13
N CYS A 153 3.10 -7.20 3.67
CA CYS A 153 4.31 -7.25 4.49
C CYS A 153 4.70 -5.86 5.01
N THR A 154 4.67 -4.86 4.12
CA THR A 154 4.96 -3.47 4.53
C THR A 154 3.86 -2.88 5.40
N ALA A 155 2.59 -3.24 5.15
CA ALA A 155 1.47 -2.83 6.00
C ALA A 155 1.53 -3.49 7.39
N LEU A 156 2.02 -4.73 7.50
CA LEU A 156 2.25 -5.44 8.77
C LEU A 156 3.31 -4.70 9.59
N ALA A 157 4.48 -4.46 9.02
CA ALA A 157 5.55 -3.70 9.69
C ALA A 157 5.07 -2.32 10.15
N ARG A 158 4.22 -1.67 9.35
CA ARG A 158 3.59 -0.40 9.66
C ARG A 158 2.62 -0.54 10.83
N ALA A 159 1.64 -1.44 10.75
CA ALA A 159 0.62 -1.68 11.77
C ALA A 159 1.21 -2.08 13.13
N SER A 160 2.29 -2.87 13.14
CA SER A 160 2.99 -3.32 14.34
C SER A 160 3.62 -2.19 15.15
N ARG A 161 3.77 -0.98 14.59
CA ARG A 161 4.20 0.19 15.37
C ARG A 161 3.16 0.65 16.39
N CYS A 162 1.89 0.25 16.24
CA CYS A 162 0.84 0.56 17.22
C CYS A 162 0.82 2.05 17.61
N SER A 163 0.91 2.38 18.90
CA SER A 163 0.94 3.77 19.40
C SER A 163 2.19 4.57 18.96
N GLN A 164 3.22 3.90 18.45
CA GLN A 164 4.42 4.52 17.88
C GLN A 164 4.29 4.77 16.36
N MET A 165 3.13 4.47 15.76
CA MET A 165 2.86 4.81 14.37
C MET A 165 2.77 6.32 14.22
N ASP A 166 3.70 6.90 13.47
CA ASP A 166 3.64 8.28 13.02
C ASP A 166 2.45 8.49 12.04
N SER A 167 2.01 9.73 11.85
CA SER A 167 0.91 10.06 10.94
C SER A 167 1.32 10.07 9.45
N THR A 168 2.61 9.93 9.15
CA THR A 168 3.15 10.11 7.80
C THR A 168 3.54 8.77 7.19
N PRO A 169 2.83 8.31 6.14
CA PRO A 169 3.17 7.04 5.51
C PRO A 169 4.63 6.98 5.02
N PRO A 170 5.22 5.77 4.93
CA PRO A 170 6.52 5.59 4.28
C PRO A 170 6.54 6.18 2.87
N GLN A 171 7.68 6.74 2.47
CA GLN A 171 7.82 7.40 1.17
C GLN A 171 7.48 6.42 0.02
N CYS A 172 6.77 6.93 -1.01
CA CYS A 172 6.32 6.16 -2.18
C CYS A 172 5.29 5.05 -1.89
N ILE A 173 4.70 4.99 -0.70
CA ILE A 173 3.58 4.11 -0.38
C ILE A 173 2.28 4.93 -0.29
N SER A 174 1.27 4.50 -1.04
CA SER A 174 -0.11 4.98 -0.80
C SER A 174 -0.71 4.18 0.35
N GLU A 175 -1.02 4.84 1.46
CA GLU A 175 -1.50 4.21 2.69
C GLU A 175 -2.87 4.78 3.11
N ASN A 176 -3.75 3.91 3.58
CA ASN A 176 -4.81 4.27 4.52
C ASN A 176 -4.56 3.56 5.85
N SER A 177 -4.71 4.29 6.95
CA SER A 177 -4.61 3.75 8.30
C SER A 177 -5.78 4.21 9.15
N TYR A 178 -6.15 3.39 10.14
CA TYR A 178 -7.19 3.74 11.10
C TYR A 178 -6.94 3.04 12.44
N ASN A 179 -7.00 3.83 13.52
CA ASN A 179 -6.79 3.36 14.88
C ASN A 179 -8.10 3.33 15.65
N PHE A 180 -8.49 2.14 16.12
CA PHE A 180 -9.59 1.98 17.06
C PHE A 180 -9.08 2.05 18.49
N THR A 181 -9.23 3.21 19.13
CA THR A 181 -8.89 3.42 20.56
C THR A 181 -10.06 3.12 21.50
N LYS A 182 -11.27 2.90 20.96
CA LYS A 182 -12.49 2.55 21.69
C LYS A 182 -13.09 1.27 21.13
N ASN A 183 -13.69 0.46 22.00
CA ASN A 183 -14.28 -0.85 21.69
C ASN A 183 -13.25 -1.82 21.06
N SER A 184 -12.21 -2.17 21.83
CA SER A 184 -11.13 -3.09 21.45
C SER A 184 -11.57 -4.56 21.31
N ASN A 185 -12.80 -4.91 21.69
CA ASN A 185 -13.34 -6.27 21.58
C ASN A 185 -13.79 -6.65 20.16
N ARG A 186 -13.45 -5.85 19.13
CA ARG A 186 -13.75 -6.20 17.73
C ARG A 186 -12.83 -7.31 17.28
N THR A 187 -13.38 -8.28 16.54
CA THR A 187 -12.55 -9.19 15.74
C THR A 187 -11.76 -8.40 14.70
N LEU A 188 -10.60 -8.91 14.27
CA LEU A 188 -9.80 -8.29 13.21
C LEU A 188 -10.59 -8.07 11.92
N ARG A 189 -11.49 -9.00 11.57
CA ARG A 189 -12.40 -8.86 10.41
C ARG A 189 -13.39 -7.72 10.58
N GLN A 190 -14.00 -7.57 11.75
CA GLN A 190 -14.91 -6.44 12.03
C GLN A 190 -14.16 -5.11 12.00
N ALA A 191 -12.96 -5.06 12.59
CA ALA A 191 -12.12 -3.87 12.58
C ALA A 191 -11.73 -3.47 11.15
N ALA A 192 -11.31 -4.44 10.32
CA ALA A 192 -10.96 -4.21 8.92
C ALA A 192 -12.14 -3.64 8.10
N ASN A 193 -13.33 -4.25 8.25
CA ASN A 193 -14.54 -3.78 7.58
C ASN A 193 -14.95 -2.38 8.04
N ALA A 194 -14.85 -2.12 9.35
CA ALA A 194 -15.17 -0.82 9.91
C ALA A 194 -14.18 0.27 9.44
N ALA A 195 -12.87 -0.01 9.42
CA ALA A 195 -11.86 0.94 8.93
C ALA A 195 -12.10 1.28 7.46
N THR A 196 -12.31 0.25 6.63
CA THR A 196 -12.63 0.42 5.21
C THR A 196 -13.89 1.27 5.01
N GLN A 197 -14.91 1.05 5.84
CA GLN A 197 -16.14 1.84 5.79
C GLN A 197 -15.90 3.30 6.19
N VAL A 198 -15.10 3.57 7.23
CA VAL A 198 -14.75 4.94 7.62
C VAL A 198 -14.05 5.68 6.49
N TRP A 199 -13.04 5.06 5.87
CA TRP A 199 -12.33 5.65 4.73
C TRP A 199 -13.27 5.95 3.56
N TRP A 200 -14.20 5.04 3.26
CA TRP A 200 -15.16 5.23 2.18
C TRP A 200 -16.18 6.35 2.47
N SER A 201 -16.56 6.51 3.73
CA SER A 201 -17.55 7.49 4.16
C SER A 201 -17.08 8.94 4.05
N GLU A 202 -15.80 9.21 3.77
CA GLU A 202 -15.29 10.56 3.52
C GLU A 202 -16.05 11.26 2.39
N LEU A 203 -16.40 10.56 1.30
CA LEU A 203 -17.21 11.14 0.22
C LEU A 203 -18.58 11.59 0.73
N ALA A 204 -19.26 10.76 1.53
CA ALA A 204 -20.59 11.05 2.04
C ALA A 204 -20.61 12.28 2.98
N ALA A 205 -19.47 12.63 3.57
CA ALA A 205 -19.33 13.80 4.42
C ALA A 205 -19.24 15.13 3.63
N LEU A 206 -18.98 15.10 2.32
CA LEU A 206 -18.91 16.30 1.51
C LEU A 206 -20.29 16.90 1.25
N GLU A 207 -20.50 18.17 1.62
CA GLU A 207 -21.74 18.88 1.34
C GLU A 207 -22.02 19.00 -0.16
N SER A 208 -21.01 19.40 -0.93
CA SER A 208 -21.13 19.61 -2.39
C SER A 208 -20.73 18.41 -3.24
N GLY A 209 -20.31 17.30 -2.63
CA GLY A 209 -19.74 16.15 -3.35
C GLY A 209 -18.46 16.50 -4.12
N ILE A 210 -18.15 15.71 -5.14
CA ILE A 210 -17.05 15.94 -6.09
C ILE A 210 -17.61 16.41 -7.44
N ASP A 211 -16.83 17.21 -8.18
CA ASP A 211 -17.19 17.61 -9.54
C ASP A 211 -17.33 16.37 -10.43
N GLN A 212 -18.50 16.21 -11.05
CA GLN A 212 -18.82 15.07 -11.90
C GLN A 212 -18.48 15.31 -13.38
N ILE A 213 -18.08 16.53 -13.78
CA ILE A 213 -17.72 16.84 -15.16
C ILE A 213 -16.35 16.27 -15.47
N GLN A 214 -15.35 16.64 -14.68
CA GLN A 214 -13.98 16.16 -14.85
C GLN A 214 -13.64 15.00 -13.89
N ASN A 215 -14.46 14.76 -12.87
CA ASN A 215 -14.23 13.71 -11.86
C ASN A 215 -12.81 13.78 -11.26
N LEU A 216 -12.30 14.99 -11.05
CA LEU A 216 -10.95 15.19 -10.52
C LEU A 216 -10.99 15.21 -9.00
N PHE A 217 -10.13 14.41 -8.38
CA PHE A 217 -9.83 14.51 -6.97
C PHE A 217 -8.85 15.65 -6.69
N TYR A 218 -9.11 16.40 -5.62
CA TYR A 218 -8.20 17.41 -5.09
C TYR A 218 -7.92 17.14 -3.61
N ASN A 219 -6.66 17.28 -3.20
CA ASN A 219 -6.22 17.00 -1.82
C ASN A 219 -6.96 17.82 -0.76
N HIS A 220 -7.36 19.06 -1.09
CA HIS A 220 -8.05 19.96 -0.15
C HIS A 220 -9.48 19.53 0.20
N LEU A 221 -10.04 18.53 -0.50
CA LEU A 221 -11.38 18.02 -0.22
C LEU A 221 -11.43 17.13 1.03
N GLY A 222 -10.30 16.71 1.58
CA GLY A 222 -10.28 15.85 2.78
C GLY A 222 -10.79 14.42 2.54
N ILE A 223 -10.94 13.99 1.29
CA ILE A 223 -11.41 12.64 0.90
C ILE A 223 -10.28 11.70 0.45
N SER A 224 -9.08 11.90 0.98
CA SER A 224 -7.87 11.21 0.50
C SER A 224 -7.94 9.68 0.67
N SER A 225 -8.62 9.20 1.70
CA SER A 225 -8.77 7.76 1.97
C SER A 225 -9.77 7.13 1.01
N PHE A 226 -10.90 7.80 0.79
CA PHE A 226 -11.86 7.44 -0.24
C PHE A 226 -11.20 7.39 -1.62
N ALA A 227 -10.43 8.42 -1.99
CA ALA A 227 -9.81 8.54 -3.30
C ALA A 227 -8.86 7.36 -3.62
N LYS A 228 -8.08 6.88 -2.65
CA LYS A 228 -7.17 5.72 -2.85
C LYS A 228 -7.94 4.43 -3.13
N ILE A 229 -9.11 4.23 -2.48
CA ILE A 229 -10.00 3.09 -2.73
C ILE A 229 -10.75 3.25 -4.05
N ALA A 230 -11.16 4.47 -4.39
CA ALA A 230 -12.00 4.79 -5.55
C ALA A 230 -11.22 4.97 -6.86
N SER A 231 -9.90 5.16 -6.82
CA SER A 231 -9.10 5.44 -8.01
C SER A 231 -9.01 4.25 -8.96
N ASP A 232 -9.23 4.50 -10.26
CA ASP A 232 -9.04 3.52 -11.32
C ASP A 232 -7.56 3.20 -11.60
N LEU A 233 -6.64 4.03 -11.12
CA LEU A 233 -5.19 3.83 -11.20
C LEU A 233 -4.67 2.85 -10.14
N THR A 234 -5.46 2.59 -9.09
CA THR A 234 -5.13 1.62 -8.04
C THR A 234 -5.48 0.21 -8.52
N THR A 235 -4.49 -0.69 -8.47
CA THR A 235 -4.62 -2.06 -9.03
C THR A 235 -4.34 -3.18 -8.03
N LYS A 236 -3.60 -2.88 -6.96
CA LYS A 236 -3.29 -3.86 -5.91
C LYS A 236 -3.48 -3.28 -4.52
N ILE A 237 -3.78 -4.17 -3.58
CA ILE A 237 -3.92 -3.85 -2.16
C ILE A 237 -3.23 -4.93 -1.32
N GLY A 238 -2.63 -4.53 -0.19
CA GLY A 238 -2.23 -5.44 0.87
C GLY A 238 -2.39 -4.73 2.21
N CYS A 239 -2.92 -5.43 3.21
CA CYS A 239 -3.34 -4.80 4.46
C CYS A 239 -2.93 -5.64 5.67
N ALA A 240 -2.83 -4.98 6.81
CA ALA A 240 -2.60 -5.61 8.10
C ALA A 240 -3.59 -5.05 9.12
N VAL A 241 -4.13 -5.91 9.97
CA VAL A 241 -4.93 -5.50 11.12
C VAL A 241 -4.41 -6.25 12.34
N GLY A 242 -4.00 -5.51 13.36
CA GLY A 242 -3.39 -6.07 14.56
C GLY A 242 -3.99 -5.49 15.83
N HIS A 243 -4.12 -6.34 16.85
CA HIS A 243 -4.37 -5.90 18.22
C HIS A 243 -3.07 -5.35 18.81
N CYS A 244 -3.17 -4.18 19.41
CA CYS A 244 -2.17 -3.57 20.26
C CYS A 244 -2.74 -3.47 21.68
N ASN A 245 -1.91 -3.16 22.69
CA ASN A 245 -2.33 -3.14 24.10
C ASN A 245 -3.61 -2.33 24.37
N HIS A 246 -3.77 -1.15 23.75
CA HIS A 246 -4.91 -0.24 23.99
C HIS A 246 -5.62 0.20 22.71
N LEU A 247 -5.31 -0.41 21.56
CA LEU A 247 -5.93 -0.07 20.28
C LEU A 247 -5.92 -1.25 19.31
N ILE A 248 -6.79 -1.20 18.30
CA ILE A 248 -6.66 -2.03 17.10
C ILE A 248 -6.17 -1.13 15.98
N ASN A 249 -5.04 -1.49 15.35
CA ASN A 249 -4.48 -0.75 14.24
C ASN A 249 -4.79 -1.47 12.93
N GLY A 250 -5.41 -0.77 11.98
CA GLY A 250 -5.66 -1.26 10.63
C GLY A 250 -4.92 -0.40 9.61
N VAL A 251 -4.10 -1.03 8.77
CA VAL A 251 -3.32 -0.38 7.71
C VAL A 251 -3.57 -1.09 6.39
N CYS A 252 -3.78 -0.34 5.32
CA CYS A 252 -3.83 -0.82 3.95
C CYS A 252 -2.87 -0.02 3.08
N HIS A 253 -2.00 -0.72 2.34
CA HIS A 253 -1.16 -0.15 1.31
C HIS A 253 -1.71 -0.46 -0.08
N TYR A 254 -1.56 0.50 -0.98
CA TYR A 254 -2.09 0.45 -2.34
C TYR A 254 -0.98 0.63 -3.36
N GLN A 255 -1.03 -0.14 -4.44
CA GLN A 255 -0.23 0.13 -5.64
C GLN A 255 -1.07 0.96 -6.61
N THR A 256 -0.65 2.20 -6.83
CA THR A 256 -1.33 3.16 -7.71
C THR A 256 -0.38 3.62 -8.81
N SER A 257 -0.84 3.55 -10.05
CA SER A 257 -0.05 3.96 -11.23
C SER A 257 -0.20 5.46 -11.48
N VAL A 258 0.32 6.31 -10.60
CA VAL A 258 0.30 7.76 -10.82
C VAL A 258 1.39 8.15 -11.83
N PRO A 259 1.05 8.78 -12.97
CA PRO A 259 2.06 9.29 -13.89
C PRO A 259 2.91 10.38 -13.22
N LYS A 260 4.23 10.35 -13.45
CA LYS A 260 5.24 11.23 -12.82
C LYS A 260 4.94 12.74 -12.94
N ASN A 261 4.11 13.17 -13.89
CA ASN A 261 3.76 14.57 -14.10
C ASN A 261 2.67 15.13 -13.16
N GLN A 262 2.07 14.31 -12.29
CA GLN A 262 1.02 14.73 -11.33
C GLN A 262 1.53 14.82 -9.88
N ILE A 263 2.84 14.68 -9.65
CA ILE A 263 3.45 14.64 -8.31
C ILE A 263 3.90 16.04 -7.83
N ASN A 264 4.17 16.99 -8.75
CA ASN A 264 4.76 18.31 -8.45
C ASN A 264 3.76 19.47 -8.44
N SER A 265 2.48 19.20 -8.64
CA SER A 265 1.41 20.18 -8.49
C SER A 265 0.78 19.94 -7.11
N ASN A 266 0.25 20.95 -6.43
CA ASN A 266 -0.62 20.78 -5.24
C ASN A 266 -1.96 20.08 -5.59
N LEU A 267 -1.91 19.18 -6.55
CA LEU A 267 -2.96 18.62 -7.37
C LEU A 267 -2.51 17.19 -7.71
N ILE A 268 -2.66 16.27 -6.76
CA ILE A 268 -2.65 14.86 -7.11
C ILE A 268 -4.02 14.60 -7.73
N VAL A 269 -4.14 14.81 -9.04
CA VAL A 269 -5.35 14.42 -9.76
C VAL A 269 -5.37 12.90 -9.83
N TYR A 270 -6.18 12.26 -8.99
CA TYR A 270 -6.75 10.98 -9.38
C TYR A 270 -7.91 11.31 -10.32
N VAL A 271 -7.79 10.87 -11.57
CA VAL A 271 -8.95 10.85 -12.47
C VAL A 271 -9.85 9.79 -11.89
N LEU A 272 -10.89 10.19 -11.17
CA LEU A 272 -12.01 9.31 -10.96
C LEU A 272 -12.68 9.15 -12.35
N PRO A 273 -13.18 7.96 -12.65
CA PRO A 273 -13.30 7.50 -14.02
C PRO A 273 -14.09 8.48 -14.89
N SER A 274 -13.46 8.88 -15.99
CA SER A 274 -14.09 9.70 -17.03
C SER A 274 -14.84 8.81 -18.02
N VAL A 275 -15.92 9.39 -18.54
CA VAL A 275 -16.82 8.77 -19.51
C VAL A 275 -16.10 8.53 -20.85
N ALA A 276 -16.33 7.36 -21.44
CA ALA A 276 -16.60 7.24 -22.86
C ALA A 276 -18.02 6.67 -22.97
#